data_AF-A0A974P9R8-F1
#
_entry.id   AF-A0A974P9R8-F1
#
_cell.length_a   1.000
_cell.length_b   1.000
_cell.length_c   1.000
_cell.angle_alpha   90.00
_cell.angle_beta   90.00
_cell.angle_gamma   90.00
#
_symmetry.space_group_name_H-M   'P 1'
#
loop_
_entity.id
_entity.type
_entity.pdbx_description
1 polymer ?
#
loop_
_entity_poly.entity_id
_entity_poly.type
_entity_poly.pdbx_seq_one_letter_code
_entity_poly.pdbx_strand_id
1 'polypeptide(L)'
;MGSYRMNSEIPLQDSWDVIVVGGGPAGCTAAAAAAREGARTLLVEATGSLGGMGTSGLVPAWCPFSDLEQIIYRGLAVKVFESLKAQMPHVRKDAMDWVPIDPEKLKVIYDDLVREPGAVVQFMTQLGAVDTDDNGKVTALITASKNGLQALQAKVYIDCTGDADVAAWAGAEYLKGDTQTGELMPATHCFTLGNVDEYAYLNGPLLHSNNKTSPIYDILKSGRYP
;
A
#
# COMPACT_ATOMS: atom_id res chain seq x y z
N MET A 1 -9.66 -8.17 31.47
CA MET A 1 -9.67 -9.15 30.36
C MET A 1 -8.83 -10.34 30.79
N GLY A 2 -9.29 -11.57 30.57
CA GLY A 2 -8.49 -12.78 30.82
C GLY A 2 -7.51 -13.02 29.67
N SER A 3 -6.40 -13.71 29.94
CA SER A 3 -5.48 -14.17 28.90
C SER A 3 -5.79 -15.61 28.50
N TYR A 4 -5.59 -15.93 27.22
CA TYR A 4 -5.62 -17.30 26.72
C TYR A 4 -4.24 -17.68 26.23
N ARG A 5 -3.71 -18.81 26.72
CA ARG A 5 -2.46 -19.37 26.22
C ARG A 5 -2.80 -20.48 25.23
N MET A 6 -2.52 -20.25 23.96
CA MET A 6 -2.63 -21.29 22.94
C MET A 6 -1.55 -22.34 23.17
N ASN A 7 -1.93 -23.62 23.15
CA ASN A 7 -1.00 -24.74 23.20
C ASN A 7 -0.91 -25.37 21.81
N SER A 8 -0.12 -24.75 20.92
CA SER A 8 0.09 -25.23 19.56
C SER A 8 1.50 -24.92 19.11
N GLU A 9 2.11 -25.88 18.43
CA GLU A 9 3.26 -25.64 17.57
C GLU A 9 2.75 -25.11 16.22
N ILE A 10 3.46 -24.15 15.64
CA ILE A 10 3.13 -23.57 14.32
C ILE A 10 4.29 -23.81 13.35
N PRO A 11 4.02 -24.04 12.05
CA PRO A 11 5.08 -24.24 11.06
C PRO A 11 6.04 -23.04 10.99
N LEU A 12 7.34 -23.32 10.95
CA LEU A 12 8.41 -22.34 10.82
C LEU A 12 8.96 -22.31 9.39
N GLN A 13 9.17 -21.12 8.85
CA GLN A 13 9.98 -20.88 7.65
C GLN A 13 11.14 -19.95 8.00
N ASP A 14 12.37 -20.46 7.98
CA ASP A 14 13.57 -19.78 8.50
C ASP A 14 14.67 -19.55 7.46
N SER A 15 14.33 -19.76 6.18
CA SER A 15 15.31 -19.81 5.10
C SER A 15 15.34 -18.55 4.24
N TRP A 16 14.80 -17.44 4.75
CA TRP A 16 14.75 -16.14 4.09
C TRP A 16 15.92 -15.23 4.50
N ASP A 17 16.45 -14.46 3.55
CA ASP A 17 17.42 -13.41 3.86
C ASP A 17 16.69 -12.13 4.25
N VAL A 18 15.65 -11.77 3.49
CA VAL A 18 14.84 -10.56 3.68
C VAL A 18 13.37 -10.92 3.67
N ILE A 19 12.62 -10.45 4.66
CA ILE A 19 11.16 -10.44 4.65
C ILE A 19 10.68 -8.99 4.62
N VAL A 20 9.82 -8.68 3.65
CA VAL A 20 9.12 -7.41 3.53
C VAL A 20 7.65 -7.63 3.88
N VAL A 21 7.09 -6.79 4.75
CA VAL A 21 5.68 -6.89 5.17
C VAL A 21 4.92 -5.70 4.61
N GLY A 22 3.92 -5.94 3.76
CA GLY A 22 3.12 -4.93 3.07
C GLY A 22 3.52 -4.73 1.60
N GLY A 23 2.65 -5.13 0.68
CA GLY A 23 2.80 -5.06 -0.78
C GLY A 23 2.36 -3.73 -1.40
N GLY A 24 2.48 -2.63 -0.66
CA GLY A 24 2.32 -1.28 -1.21
C GLY A 24 3.50 -0.84 -2.10
N PRO A 25 3.53 0.42 -2.56
CA PRO A 25 4.64 0.94 -3.36
C PRO A 25 6.02 0.76 -2.70
N ALA A 26 6.12 1.06 -1.40
CA ALA A 26 7.35 0.88 -0.62
C ALA A 26 7.79 -0.59 -0.56
N GLY A 27 6.89 -1.51 -0.21
CA GLY A 27 7.26 -2.92 -0.10
C GLY A 27 7.56 -3.59 -1.43
N CYS A 28 6.84 -3.25 -2.50
CA CYS A 28 7.16 -3.75 -3.84
C CYS A 28 8.56 -3.30 -4.28
N THR A 29 8.89 -2.02 -4.05
CA THR A 29 10.21 -1.50 -4.41
C THR A 29 11.33 -2.05 -3.52
N ALA A 30 11.08 -2.23 -2.22
CA ALA A 30 12.02 -2.85 -1.29
C ALA A 30 12.29 -4.33 -1.63
N ALA A 31 11.23 -5.10 -1.87
CA ALA A 31 11.34 -6.52 -2.24
C ALA A 31 12.07 -6.70 -3.57
N ALA A 32 11.74 -5.88 -4.58
CA ALA A 32 12.42 -5.88 -5.86
C ALA A 32 13.91 -5.50 -5.72
N ALA A 33 14.24 -4.49 -4.91
CA ALA A 33 15.63 -4.10 -4.67
C ALA A 33 16.42 -5.21 -3.97
N ALA A 34 15.88 -5.80 -2.90
CA ALA A 34 16.54 -6.89 -2.17
C ALA A 34 16.79 -8.12 -3.05
N ALA A 35 15.79 -8.54 -3.82
CA ALA A 35 15.93 -9.68 -4.73
C ALA A 35 16.92 -9.42 -5.87
N ARG A 36 16.99 -8.18 -6.40
CA ARG A 36 18.00 -7.81 -7.42
C ARG A 36 19.43 -7.91 -6.91
N GLU A 37 19.66 -7.70 -5.61
CA GLU A 37 20.96 -7.88 -4.95
C GLU A 37 21.23 -9.35 -4.56
N GLY A 38 20.36 -10.28 -4.97
CA GLY A 38 20.54 -11.72 -4.77
C GLY A 38 20.04 -12.25 -3.43
N ALA A 39 19.35 -11.43 -2.62
CA ALA A 39 18.77 -11.89 -1.36
C ALA A 39 17.54 -12.77 -1.63
N ARG A 40 17.44 -13.90 -0.92
CA ARG A 40 16.21 -14.71 -0.93
C ARG A 40 15.11 -13.95 -0.19
N THR A 41 14.20 -13.38 -0.97
CA THR A 41 13.27 -12.35 -0.49
C THR A 41 11.84 -12.86 -0.51
N LEU A 42 11.12 -12.66 0.61
CA LEU A 42 9.69 -12.89 0.73
C LEU A 42 8.96 -11.55 0.95
N LEU A 43 7.90 -11.30 0.19
CA LEU A 43 6.96 -10.20 0.37
C LEU A 43 5.63 -10.75 0.89
N VAL A 44 5.22 -10.36 2.09
CA VAL A 44 3.95 -10.73 2.71
C VAL A 44 2.93 -9.62 2.45
N GLU A 45 1.79 -9.96 1.85
CA GLU A 45 0.72 -9.00 1.51
C GLU A 45 -0.63 -9.48 2.04
N ALA A 46 -1.33 -8.59 2.75
CA ALA A 46 -2.60 -8.88 3.39
C ALA A 46 -3.76 -9.03 2.40
N THR A 47 -3.67 -8.40 1.23
CA THR A 47 -4.70 -8.42 0.18
C THR A 47 -4.35 -9.37 -0.97
N GLY A 48 -5.20 -9.39 -2.00
CA GLY A 48 -5.05 -10.26 -3.17
C GLY A 48 -4.23 -9.67 -4.32
N SER A 49 -3.68 -8.47 -4.17
CA SER A 49 -2.92 -7.80 -5.22
C SER A 49 -1.92 -6.79 -4.65
N LEU A 50 -0.85 -6.54 -5.41
CA LEU A 50 0.15 -5.53 -5.07
C LEU A 50 -0.29 -4.11 -5.43
N GLY A 51 0.39 -3.11 -4.85
CA GLY A 51 0.22 -1.68 -5.13
C GLY A 51 -0.55 -0.90 -4.07
N GLY A 52 -1.10 -1.57 -3.05
CA GLY A 52 -1.72 -0.94 -1.89
C GLY A 52 -2.80 0.07 -2.26
N MET A 53 -2.65 1.32 -1.81
CA MET A 53 -3.67 2.34 -2.02
C MET A 53 -3.88 2.73 -3.49
N GLY A 54 -2.86 2.60 -4.35
CA GLY A 54 -3.03 2.86 -5.79
C GLY A 54 -3.79 1.76 -6.54
N THR A 55 -3.99 0.60 -5.91
CA THR A 55 -4.66 -0.55 -6.52
C THR A 55 -5.88 -0.95 -5.70
N SER A 56 -5.69 -1.72 -4.62
CA SER A 56 -6.76 -2.16 -3.72
C SER A 56 -7.51 -0.98 -3.08
N GLY A 57 -6.82 0.12 -2.79
CA GLY A 57 -7.42 1.33 -2.22
C GLY A 57 -7.98 2.33 -3.22
N LEU A 58 -7.82 2.09 -4.53
CA LEU A 58 -8.36 2.90 -5.62
C LEU A 58 -8.02 4.41 -5.60
N VAL A 59 -6.91 4.80 -4.97
CA VAL A 59 -6.40 6.18 -5.08
C VAL A 59 -6.22 6.51 -6.56
N PRO A 60 -6.92 7.52 -7.09
CA PRO A 60 -7.16 7.61 -8.53
C PRO A 60 -6.03 8.32 -9.29
N ALA A 61 -5.06 8.90 -8.59
CA ALA A 61 -3.99 9.65 -9.22
C ALA A 61 -2.71 9.64 -8.39
N TRP A 62 -1.57 9.73 -9.08
CA TRP A 62 -0.30 10.09 -8.48
C TRP A 62 -0.36 11.53 -8.01
N CYS A 63 -0.29 11.75 -6.69
CA CYS A 63 -0.04 13.06 -6.11
C CYS A 63 1.26 13.67 -6.69
N PRO A 64 1.50 14.98 -6.54
CA PRO A 64 2.61 15.66 -7.17
C PRO A 64 3.93 14.89 -7.05
N PHE A 65 4.49 14.54 -8.21
CA PHE A 65 5.71 13.76 -8.38
C PHE A 65 6.93 14.67 -8.64
N SER A 66 6.69 15.99 -8.62
CA SER A 66 7.64 17.04 -8.98
C SER A 66 7.71 18.15 -7.93
N ASP A 67 8.73 19.00 -8.06
CA ASP A 67 8.83 20.31 -7.42
C ASP A 67 8.20 21.44 -8.26
N LEU A 68 7.30 21.07 -9.20
CA LEU A 68 6.71 21.90 -10.26
C LEU A 68 7.66 22.28 -11.41
N GLU A 69 8.95 21.98 -11.31
CA GLU A 69 9.92 22.18 -12.40
C GLU A 69 10.37 20.84 -12.99
N GLN A 70 10.61 19.84 -12.13
CA GLN A 70 11.11 18.53 -12.50
C GLN A 70 10.62 17.43 -11.55
N ILE A 71 10.57 16.19 -12.05
CA ILE A 71 10.37 15.04 -11.17
C ILE A 71 11.50 14.99 -10.13
N ILE A 72 11.16 14.76 -8.86
CA ILE A 72 12.13 14.66 -7.75
C ILE A 72 12.38 13.21 -7.29
N TYR A 73 11.47 12.29 -7.65
CA TYR A 73 11.64 10.85 -7.41
C TYR A 73 12.58 10.22 -8.43
N ARG A 74 13.28 9.13 -8.07
CA ARG A 74 14.23 8.43 -8.94
C ARG A 74 14.09 6.92 -8.80
N GLY A 75 14.85 6.18 -9.60
CA GLY A 75 14.96 4.72 -9.50
C GLY A 75 13.64 4.00 -9.79
N LEU A 76 13.28 3.05 -8.92
CA LEU A 76 12.11 2.19 -9.12
C LEU A 76 10.79 2.96 -9.13
N ALA A 77 10.69 4.07 -8.39
CA ALA A 77 9.49 4.91 -8.36
C ALA A 77 9.18 5.50 -9.75
N VAL A 78 10.20 6.04 -10.43
CA VAL A 78 10.06 6.55 -11.81
C VAL A 78 9.81 5.41 -12.79
N LYS A 79 10.44 4.24 -12.62
CA LYS A 79 10.16 3.06 -13.46
C LYS A 79 8.67 2.72 -13.43
N VAL A 80 8.07 2.61 -12.23
CA VAL A 80 6.65 2.29 -12.08
C VAL A 80 5.76 3.38 -12.69
N PHE A 81 6.02 4.64 -12.36
CA PHE A 81 5.27 5.79 -12.85
C PHE A 81 5.25 5.85 -14.39
N GLU A 82 6.42 5.81 -15.02
CA GLU A 82 6.54 5.87 -16.48
C GLU A 82 5.98 4.62 -17.17
N SER A 83 6.13 3.43 -16.55
CA SER A 83 5.54 2.19 -17.08
C SER A 83 4.02 2.26 -17.10
N LEU A 84 3.39 2.82 -16.06
CA LEU A 84 1.94 3.00 -16.03
C LEU A 84 1.49 4.06 -17.04
N LYS A 85 2.17 5.22 -17.06
CA LYS A 85 1.88 6.32 -17.99
C LYS A 85 1.93 5.86 -19.44
N ALA A 86 2.92 5.03 -19.80
CA ALA A 86 3.08 4.47 -21.14
C ALA A 86 1.88 3.61 -21.58
N GLN A 87 1.12 3.04 -20.65
CA GLN A 87 -0.08 2.24 -20.95
C GLN A 87 -1.38 3.05 -21.00
N MET A 88 -1.31 4.37 -20.82
CA MET A 88 -2.46 5.28 -20.78
C MET A 88 -2.33 6.37 -21.85
N PRO A 89 -2.68 6.10 -23.13
CA PRO A 89 -2.40 6.99 -24.25
C PRO A 89 -3.13 8.35 -24.20
N HIS A 90 -4.17 8.46 -23.36
CA HIS A 90 -4.89 9.70 -23.12
C HIS A 90 -4.13 10.65 -22.16
N VAL A 91 -3.12 10.15 -21.45
CA VAL A 91 -2.28 10.95 -20.56
C VAL A 91 -1.17 11.61 -21.38
N ARG A 92 -0.95 12.91 -21.14
CA ARG A 92 0.13 13.64 -21.79
C ARG A 92 1.49 13.09 -21.37
N LYS A 93 2.42 13.00 -22.32
CA LYS A 93 3.78 12.49 -22.05
C LYS A 93 4.57 13.32 -21.05
N ASP A 94 4.34 14.62 -21.03
CA ASP A 94 4.96 15.59 -20.13
C ASP A 94 4.21 15.77 -18.81
N ALA A 95 3.12 15.03 -18.58
CA ALA A 95 2.42 15.06 -17.29
C ALA A 95 3.31 14.44 -16.20
N MET A 96 3.49 15.20 -15.12
CA MET A 96 4.32 14.84 -13.96
C MET A 96 3.49 14.71 -12.68
N ASP A 97 2.45 15.53 -12.53
CA ASP A 97 1.62 15.57 -11.33
C ASP A 97 0.17 15.23 -11.66
N TRP A 98 -0.56 14.70 -10.67
CA TRP A 98 -1.97 14.33 -10.78
C TRP A 98 -2.24 13.38 -11.95
N VAL A 99 -1.25 12.56 -12.31
CA VAL A 99 -1.36 11.58 -13.38
C VAL A 99 -2.33 10.48 -12.91
N PRO A 100 -3.37 10.15 -13.69
CA PRO A 100 -4.35 9.17 -13.27
C PRO A 100 -3.70 7.79 -13.08
N ILE A 101 -4.29 6.99 -12.20
CA ILE A 101 -3.89 5.60 -11.96
C ILE A 101 -4.97 4.69 -12.54
N ASP A 102 -4.55 3.80 -13.44
CA ASP A 102 -5.33 2.61 -13.78
C ASP A 102 -4.92 1.48 -12.82
N PRO A 103 -5.79 1.10 -11.86
CA PRO A 103 -5.42 0.16 -10.81
C PRO A 103 -5.16 -1.25 -11.36
N GLU A 104 -5.81 -1.66 -12.44
CA GLU A 104 -5.61 -3.01 -12.99
C GLU A 104 -4.27 -3.11 -13.73
N LYS A 105 -3.91 -2.08 -14.50
CA LYS A 105 -2.58 -2.00 -15.13
C LYS A 105 -1.47 -1.91 -14.08
N LEU A 106 -1.71 -1.15 -13.01
CA LEU A 106 -0.72 -0.96 -11.96
C LEU A 106 -0.42 -2.25 -11.19
N LYS A 107 -1.43 -3.12 -10.95
CA LYS A 107 -1.21 -4.45 -10.35
C LYS A 107 -0.20 -5.26 -11.16
N VAL A 108 -0.38 -5.34 -12.48
CA VAL A 108 0.52 -6.09 -13.37
C VAL A 108 1.94 -5.52 -13.32
N ILE A 109 2.08 -4.19 -13.33
CA ILE A 109 3.39 -3.53 -13.24
C ILE A 109 4.10 -3.89 -11.92
N TYR A 110 3.37 -3.94 -10.81
CA TYR A 110 3.96 -4.34 -9.53
C TYR A 110 4.28 -5.83 -9.46
N ASP A 111 3.42 -6.70 -10.01
CA ASP A 111 3.69 -8.13 -10.12
C ASP A 111 4.98 -8.39 -10.91
N ASP A 112 5.14 -7.75 -12.07
CA ASP A 112 6.36 -7.85 -12.87
C ASP A 112 7.57 -7.29 -12.11
N LEU A 113 7.43 -6.13 -11.46
CA LEU A 113 8.50 -5.49 -10.70
C LEU A 113 9.10 -6.39 -9.62
N VAL A 114 8.26 -7.14 -8.88
CA VAL A 114 8.73 -8.02 -7.79
C VAL A 114 9.13 -9.41 -8.29
N ARG A 115 8.44 -9.94 -9.31
CA ARG A 115 8.66 -11.28 -9.82
C ARG A 115 9.92 -11.37 -10.69
N GLU A 116 10.18 -10.36 -11.53
CA GLU A 116 11.33 -10.36 -12.44
C GLU A 116 12.67 -10.60 -11.71
N PRO A 117 12.95 -9.95 -10.56
CA PRO A 117 14.16 -10.23 -9.78
C PRO A 117 14.13 -11.50 -8.94
N GLY A 118 12.98 -12.17 -8.83
CA GLY A 118 12.83 -13.42 -8.08
C GLY A 118 12.34 -13.28 -6.63
N ALA A 119 11.72 -12.15 -6.24
CA ALA A 119 11.04 -12.09 -4.94
C ALA A 119 9.80 -13.01 -4.94
N VAL A 120 9.59 -13.73 -3.84
CA VAL A 120 8.40 -14.56 -3.64
C VAL A 120 7.33 -13.73 -2.95
N VAL A 121 6.09 -13.82 -3.41
CA VAL A 121 4.96 -13.09 -2.81
C VAL A 121 4.00 -14.06 -2.15
N GLN A 122 3.58 -13.74 -0.92
CA GLN A 122 2.50 -14.41 -0.20
C GLN A 122 1.33 -13.46 -0.01
N PHE A 123 0.35 -13.57 -0.91
CA PHE A 123 -0.92 -12.84 -0.83
C PHE A 123 -1.84 -13.39 0.26
N MET A 124 -2.88 -12.62 0.60
CA MET A 124 -3.90 -12.97 1.58
C MET A 124 -3.31 -13.48 2.90
N THR A 125 -2.19 -12.87 3.32
CA THR A 125 -1.43 -13.25 4.50
C THR A 125 -1.26 -12.04 5.38
N GLN A 126 -1.90 -12.07 6.55
CA GLN A 126 -1.88 -10.96 7.52
C GLN A 126 -0.79 -11.17 8.56
N LEU A 127 -0.14 -10.08 9.00
CA LEU A 127 0.68 -10.09 10.20
C LEU A 127 -0.24 -10.24 11.42
N GLY A 128 0.07 -11.21 12.28
CA GLY A 128 -0.70 -11.52 13.49
C GLY A 128 0.05 -11.22 14.79
N ALA A 129 1.39 -11.34 14.79
CA ALA A 129 2.24 -10.93 15.91
C ALA A 129 3.70 -10.74 15.46
N VAL A 130 4.48 -10.08 16.31
CA VAL A 130 5.94 -9.96 16.19
C VAL A 130 6.57 -10.50 17.46
N ASP A 131 7.44 -11.49 17.32
CA ASP A 131 8.25 -11.99 18.44
C ASP A 131 9.59 -11.27 18.47
N THR A 132 10.02 -10.92 19.69
CA THR A 132 11.30 -10.24 19.95
C THR A 132 12.11 -10.99 21.01
N ASP A 133 13.42 -10.80 21.01
CA ASP A 133 14.27 -11.20 22.13
C ASP A 133 14.25 -10.16 23.26
N ASP A 134 14.94 -10.47 24.37
CA ASP A 134 15.04 -9.58 25.54
C ASP A 134 15.67 -8.21 25.23
N ASN A 135 16.32 -8.06 24.07
CA ASN A 135 16.95 -6.81 23.63
C ASN A 135 16.08 -6.06 22.59
N GLY A 136 14.87 -6.53 22.30
CA GLY A 136 13.96 -5.94 21.33
C GLY A 136 14.30 -6.25 19.87
N LYS A 137 15.22 -7.20 19.60
CA LYS A 137 15.49 -7.65 18.23
C LYS A 137 14.36 -8.57 17.78
N VAL A 138 13.78 -8.29 16.61
CA VAL A 138 12.79 -9.17 15.98
C VAL A 138 13.38 -10.56 15.69
N THR A 139 12.76 -11.59 16.24
CA THR A 139 13.19 -12.99 16.09
C THR A 139 12.31 -13.76 15.12
N ALA A 140 11.01 -13.48 15.07
CA ALA A 140 10.07 -14.07 14.13
C ALA A 140 8.85 -13.16 13.90
N LEU A 141 8.23 -13.30 12.73
CA LEU A 141 6.90 -12.75 12.44
C LEU A 141 5.89 -13.89 12.45
N ILE A 142 4.78 -13.70 13.16
CA ILE A 142 3.66 -14.64 13.13
C ILE A 142 2.64 -14.12 12.14
N THR A 143 2.32 -14.93 11.14
CA THR A 143 1.36 -14.58 10.09
C THR A 143 0.16 -15.51 10.10
N ALA A 144 -0.97 -15.03 9.61
CA ALA A 144 -2.20 -15.78 9.45
C ALA A 144 -2.64 -15.77 7.97
N SER A 145 -2.92 -16.95 7.44
CA SER A 145 -3.47 -17.14 6.09
C SER A 145 -4.43 -18.32 6.08
N LYS A 146 -4.88 -18.74 4.88
CA LYS A 146 -5.67 -19.97 4.73
C LYS A 146 -4.91 -21.22 5.19
N ASN A 147 -3.58 -21.18 5.25
CA ASN A 147 -2.74 -22.25 5.77
C ASN A 147 -2.69 -22.29 7.32
N GLY A 148 -3.42 -21.38 7.99
CA GLY A 148 -3.35 -21.22 9.44
C GLY A 148 -2.25 -20.24 9.85
N LEU A 149 -1.75 -20.41 11.08
CA LEU A 149 -0.66 -19.61 11.62
C LEU A 149 0.69 -20.15 11.16
N GLN A 150 1.61 -19.27 10.79
CA GLN A 150 2.98 -19.62 10.42
C GLN A 150 3.96 -18.63 11.05
N ALA A 151 5.09 -19.14 11.52
CA ALA A 151 6.23 -18.34 11.94
C ALA A 151 7.19 -18.14 10.76
N LEU A 152 7.61 -16.90 10.53
CA LEU A 152 8.54 -16.53 9.48
C LEU A 152 9.79 -15.88 10.09
N GLN A 153 10.97 -16.37 9.73
CA GLN A 153 12.24 -15.81 10.16
C GLN A 153 13.08 -15.38 8.96
N ALA A 154 13.82 -14.29 9.16
CA ALA A 154 14.79 -13.76 8.22
C ALA A 154 15.96 -13.08 8.93
N LYS A 155 17.02 -12.80 8.16
CA LYS A 155 18.16 -12.00 8.66
C LYS A 155 17.79 -10.53 8.79
N VAL A 156 16.93 -10.04 7.90
CA VAL A 156 16.43 -8.65 7.86
C VAL A 156 14.92 -8.65 7.65
N TYR A 157 14.23 -7.78 8.39
CA TYR A 157 12.81 -7.49 8.22
C TYR A 157 12.64 -6.05 7.78
N ILE A 158 11.77 -5.80 6.80
CA ILE A 158 11.45 -4.47 6.30
C ILE A 158 9.95 -4.25 6.51
N ASP A 159 9.62 -3.30 7.38
CA ASP A 159 8.25 -2.87 7.59
C ASP A 159 7.83 -1.93 6.46
N CYS A 160 6.86 -2.38 5.66
CA CYS A 160 6.19 -1.59 4.63
C CYS A 160 4.67 -1.67 4.80
N THR A 161 4.21 -1.96 6.03
CA THR A 161 2.80 -1.88 6.40
C THR A 161 2.38 -0.41 6.42
N GLY A 162 1.10 -0.15 6.14
CA GLY A 162 0.58 1.22 6.15
C GLY A 162 0.66 1.89 7.52
N ASP A 163 0.63 1.09 8.59
CA ASP A 163 0.53 1.54 9.98
C ASP A 163 1.82 1.34 10.79
N ALA A 164 2.90 0.85 10.16
CA ALA A 164 4.15 0.46 10.81
C ALA A 164 3.96 -0.62 11.89
N ASP A 165 3.09 -1.61 11.62
CA ASP A 165 2.72 -2.68 12.57
C ASP A 165 3.93 -3.49 13.03
N VAL A 166 4.88 -3.82 12.15
CA VAL A 166 6.05 -4.62 12.55
C VAL A 166 6.90 -3.83 13.53
N ALA A 167 7.18 -2.56 13.22
CA ALA A 167 7.98 -1.69 14.08
C ALA A 167 7.27 -1.41 15.41
N ALA A 168 5.98 -1.06 15.37
CA ALA A 168 5.20 -0.76 16.55
C ALA A 168 5.06 -1.99 17.46
N TRP A 169 4.78 -3.17 16.91
CA TRP A 169 4.60 -4.39 17.70
C TRP A 169 5.93 -4.97 18.18
N ALA A 170 7.05 -4.64 17.54
CA ALA A 170 8.40 -4.91 18.05
C ALA A 170 8.82 -3.98 19.22
N GLY A 171 8.03 -2.93 19.50
CA GLY A 171 8.32 -1.97 20.57
C GLY A 171 9.18 -0.78 20.16
N ALA A 172 9.29 -0.46 18.86
CA ALA A 172 9.95 0.76 18.42
C ALA A 172 9.20 2.01 18.90
N GLU A 173 9.92 3.12 19.08
CA GLU A 173 9.29 4.41 19.36
C GLU A 173 8.54 4.93 18.13
N TYR A 174 7.32 5.42 18.32
CA TYR A 174 6.50 5.99 17.25
C TYR A 174 5.61 7.13 17.76
N LEU A 175 5.13 7.96 16.84
CA LEU A 175 4.10 8.96 17.08
C LEU A 175 2.84 8.55 16.33
N LYS A 176 1.68 8.74 16.96
CA LYS A 176 0.37 8.40 16.37
C LYS A 176 -0.62 9.53 16.60
N GLY A 177 -1.08 10.12 15.50
CA GLY A 177 -2.03 11.23 15.52
C GLY A 177 -1.47 12.50 16.14
N ASP A 178 -2.35 13.46 16.37
CA ASP A 178 -2.05 14.67 17.12
C ASP A 178 -1.69 14.34 18.58
N THR A 179 -0.65 14.96 19.12
CA THR A 179 -0.12 14.64 20.46
C THR A 179 -1.01 15.14 21.61
N GLN A 180 -1.95 16.04 21.34
CA GLN A 180 -2.88 16.58 22.33
C GLN A 180 -4.28 15.97 22.20
N THR A 181 -4.79 15.85 20.97
CA THR A 181 -6.16 15.39 20.71
C THR A 181 -6.25 13.90 20.38
N GLY A 182 -5.15 13.28 19.95
CA GLY A 182 -5.12 11.90 19.46
C GLY A 182 -5.79 11.73 18.09
N GLU A 183 -6.17 12.82 17.42
CA GLU A 183 -6.85 12.77 16.14
C GLU A 183 -5.92 12.24 15.04
N LEU A 184 -6.48 11.38 14.18
CA LEU A 184 -5.81 10.84 13.01
C LEU A 184 -6.28 11.58 11.76
N MET A 185 -5.44 11.54 10.71
CA MET A 185 -5.86 12.06 9.39
C MET A 185 -7.13 11.31 8.93
N PRO A 186 -8.18 12.01 8.50
CA PRO A 186 -9.40 11.38 8.03
C PRO A 186 -9.12 10.54 6.78
N ALA A 187 -9.66 9.32 6.75
CA ALA A 187 -9.55 8.44 5.61
C ALA A 187 -10.51 8.87 4.48
N THR A 188 -10.04 8.85 3.24
CA THR A 188 -10.89 9.03 2.06
C THR A 188 -11.20 7.68 1.45
N HIS A 189 -12.49 7.37 1.28
CA HIS A 189 -12.91 6.17 0.57
C HIS A 189 -12.97 6.47 -0.94
N CYS A 190 -12.10 5.82 -1.71
CA CYS A 190 -12.16 5.84 -3.16
C CYS A 190 -13.01 4.67 -3.65
N PHE A 191 -13.88 4.92 -4.62
CA PHE A 191 -14.81 3.93 -5.15
C PHE A 191 -14.99 4.12 -6.66
N THR A 192 -15.45 3.07 -7.33
CA THR A 192 -15.87 3.11 -8.73
C THR A 192 -17.39 3.21 -8.80
N LEU A 193 -17.88 4.03 -9.74
CA LEU A 193 -19.31 4.18 -10.00
C LEU A 193 -19.61 3.70 -11.42
N GLY A 194 -20.49 2.71 -11.54
CA GLY A 194 -21.02 2.24 -12.81
C GLY A 194 -22.34 2.91 -13.18
N ASN A 195 -22.79 2.70 -14.42
CA ASN A 195 -24.07 3.21 -14.92
C ASN A 195 -24.21 4.75 -14.81
N VAL A 196 -23.12 5.45 -15.12
CA VAL A 196 -23.06 6.92 -15.16
C VAL A 196 -23.41 7.39 -16.57
N ASP A 197 -24.23 8.43 -16.68
CA ASP A 197 -24.40 9.16 -17.94
C ASP A 197 -23.10 9.91 -18.25
N GLU A 198 -22.26 9.32 -19.12
CA GLU A 198 -20.94 9.87 -19.47
C GLU A 198 -21.04 11.24 -20.13
N TYR A 199 -22.08 11.48 -20.95
CA TYR A 199 -22.27 12.76 -21.61
C TYR A 199 -22.54 13.86 -20.58
N ALA A 200 -23.45 13.59 -19.64
CA ALA A 200 -23.75 14.51 -18.54
C ALA A 200 -22.55 14.69 -17.60
N TYR A 201 -21.77 13.64 -17.34
CA TYR A 201 -20.59 13.73 -16.49
C TYR A 201 -19.47 14.58 -17.12
N LEU A 202 -19.20 14.40 -18.41
CA LEU A 202 -18.12 15.13 -19.11
C LEU A 202 -18.49 16.58 -19.46
N ASN A 203 -19.76 16.85 -19.74
CA ASN A 203 -20.23 18.17 -20.19
C ASN A 203 -21.02 18.93 -19.12
N GLY A 204 -21.26 18.31 -17.96
CA GLY A 204 -21.95 18.92 -16.83
C GLY A 204 -21.08 19.86 -16.00
N PRO A 205 -21.60 20.38 -14.89
CA PRO A 205 -20.82 21.20 -13.98
C PRO A 205 -19.70 20.37 -13.32
N LEU A 206 -18.57 21.01 -13.00
CA LEU A 206 -17.51 20.39 -12.22
C LEU A 206 -18.07 19.89 -10.88
N LEU A 207 -18.03 18.57 -10.65
CA LEU A 207 -18.54 17.94 -9.44
C LEU A 207 -17.57 18.12 -8.27
N HIS A 208 -17.61 19.29 -7.64
CA HIS A 208 -16.78 19.62 -6.49
C HIS A 208 -17.58 20.37 -5.43
N SER A 209 -17.25 20.16 -4.15
CA SER A 209 -17.89 20.84 -3.01
C SER A 209 -17.67 22.35 -2.99
N ASN A 210 -16.69 22.86 -3.72
CA ASN A 210 -16.43 24.31 -3.86
C ASN A 210 -17.18 24.95 -5.04
N ASN A 211 -17.78 24.16 -5.94
CA ASN A 211 -18.52 24.69 -7.07
C ASN A 211 -20.00 24.88 -6.68
N LYS A 212 -20.46 26.14 -6.55
CA LYS A 212 -21.85 26.46 -6.16
C LYS A 212 -22.93 25.96 -7.12
N THR A 213 -22.56 25.55 -8.34
CA THR A 213 -23.47 24.96 -9.34
C THR A 213 -23.43 23.43 -9.35
N SER A 214 -22.59 22.82 -8.52
CA SER A 214 -22.44 21.38 -8.42
C SER A 214 -23.56 20.78 -7.55
N PRO A 215 -24.17 19.65 -7.96
CA PRO A 215 -25.04 18.87 -7.09
C PRO A 215 -24.38 18.48 -5.75
N ILE A 216 -23.04 18.31 -5.73
CA ILE A 216 -22.30 18.01 -4.48
C ILE A 216 -22.36 19.17 -3.49
N TYR A 217 -22.34 20.42 -3.97
CA TYR A 217 -22.48 21.60 -3.11
C TYR A 217 -23.84 21.61 -2.42
N ASP A 218 -24.91 21.35 -3.18
CA ASP A 218 -26.28 21.32 -2.66
C ASP A 218 -26.50 20.15 -1.69
N ILE A 219 -25.92 18.98 -1.98
CA ILE A 219 -25.95 17.81 -1.09
C ILE A 219 -25.33 18.15 0.27
N LEU A 220 -24.13 18.75 0.29
CA LEU A 220 -23.46 19.11 1.55
C LEU A 220 -24.23 20.20 2.31
N LYS A 221 -24.73 21.22 1.61
CA LYS A 221 -25.52 22.30 2.22
C LYS A 221 -26.83 21.79 2.83
N SER A 222 -27.38 20.68 2.33
CA SER A 222 -28.64 20.13 2.83
C SER A 222 -28.55 19.61 4.27
N GLY A 223 -27.36 19.29 4.77
CA GLY A 223 -27.17 18.67 6.09
C GLY A 223 -27.79 17.27 6.23
N ARG A 224 -28.26 16.67 5.13
CA ARG A 224 -28.94 15.37 5.12
C ARG A 224 -27.98 14.19 5.32
N TYR A 225 -26.73 14.36 4.92
CA TYR A 225 -25.70 13.34 4.99
C TYR A 225 -24.62 13.80 5.97
N PRO A 226 -24.04 12.88 6.76
CA PRO A 226 -23.01 13.18 7.76
C PRO A 226 -21.75 13.79 7.14
#